data_AF-A0A558D9M7-F1
#
_entry.id   AF-A0A558D9M7-F1
#
_cell.length_a   1.000
_cell.length_b   1.000
_cell.length_c   1.000
_cell.angle_alpha   90.00
_cell.angle_beta   90.00
_cell.angle_gamma   90.00
#
_symmetry.space_group_name_H-M   'P 1'
#
loop_
_entity.id
_entity.type
_entity.pdbx_description
1 polymer ?
#
loop_
_entity_poly.entity_id
_entity_poly.type
_entity_poly.pdbx_seq_one_letter_code
_entity_poly.pdbx_strand_id
1 'polypeptide(L)'
;MTAALTPTSPQTANAFNALRAFCDLAVWLTFAGLVSLRGPASPGTMAALLALSGFALLVYRRDANRSDLGMAALFLVLPAHDALNMAFTGWDAGMLDKSGRLILGFFVYFAVSRVGIHARFLRWGVIAGCVAAAALAAYQAQVLGLERASGFMNAIPFGNDALLLGFLALAAWIVPPKAERTPLFQTCTLIALGCGIYASYASGTRGGWVVAPVLIWILSLGARDMRRSLRTGVTIGILSLLIIGLALLPVLNERTADELNNVMTVVTASEQEAASMTLSSIGTRLHLYRIGFDAFMSRPVLGIGVANLSEFLAAGAAAGTINPAAAHFTHLHSGIVDTLARGGLLGLAALAYFVIGLARHFHRALVTSSDDHVRYFALTGLLCISAAFLFSLSNVFFPAIVGTNILIMTLAVPAGALAFRTRQLRCTDRPGAKKGSV
;
A
#
# COMPACT_ATOMS: atom_id res chain seq x y z
N MET A 1 21.40 -2.60 25.96
CA MET A 1 20.61 -3.28 27.01
C MET A 1 19.15 -3.12 26.65
N THR A 2 18.47 -4.19 26.23
CA THR A 2 17.06 -4.17 25.82
C THR A 2 16.31 -5.14 26.70
N ALA A 3 15.81 -4.65 27.83
CA ALA A 3 14.75 -5.34 28.53
C ALA A 3 13.49 -5.21 27.66
N ALA A 4 12.93 -6.33 27.21
CA ALA A 4 11.51 -6.35 26.87
C ALA A 4 10.76 -5.69 28.02
N LEU A 5 9.72 -4.90 27.70
CA LEU A 5 8.93 -4.10 28.64
C LEU A 5 8.32 -4.94 29.77
N THR A 6 9.12 -5.38 30.73
CA THR A 6 8.65 -5.94 31.97
C THR A 6 8.35 -4.76 32.89
N PRO A 7 7.07 -4.51 33.20
CA PRO A 7 6.70 -3.45 34.12
C PRO A 7 7.36 -3.70 35.48
N THR A 8 8.00 -2.68 36.03
CA THR A 8 8.70 -2.74 37.32
C THR A 8 7.76 -2.52 38.51
N SER A 9 6.51 -2.11 38.25
CA SER A 9 5.45 -1.97 39.24
C SER A 9 4.06 -2.35 38.67
N PRO A 10 3.08 -2.74 39.50
CA PRO A 10 1.73 -3.08 39.05
C PRO A 10 1.03 -1.95 38.28
N GLN A 11 1.25 -0.69 38.67
CA GLN A 11 0.70 0.47 37.97
C GLN A 11 1.28 0.63 36.55
N THR A 12 2.60 0.43 36.39
CA THR A 12 3.23 0.46 35.07
C THR A 12 2.80 -0.72 34.18
N ALA A 13 2.44 -1.86 34.79
CA ALA A 13 1.89 -3.02 34.08
C ALA A 13 0.50 -2.70 33.52
N ASN A 14 -0.37 -2.11 34.33
CA ASN A 14 -1.72 -1.74 33.93
C ASN A 14 -1.70 -0.70 32.80
N ALA A 15 -0.85 0.32 32.90
CA ALA A 15 -0.70 1.32 31.85
C ALA A 15 -0.20 0.72 30.53
N PHE A 16 0.77 -0.21 30.59
CA PHE A 16 1.27 -0.90 29.40
C PHE A 16 0.19 -1.79 28.75
N ASN A 17 -0.56 -2.53 29.55
CA ASN A 17 -1.66 -3.37 29.08
C ASN A 17 -2.79 -2.55 28.45
N ALA A 18 -3.15 -1.41 29.05
CA ALA A 18 -4.12 -0.48 28.49
C ALA A 18 -3.67 0.08 27.14
N LEU A 19 -2.40 0.49 27.04
CA LEU A 19 -1.83 0.98 25.78
C LEU A 19 -1.80 -0.10 24.69
N ARG A 20 -1.53 -1.36 25.07
CA ARG A 20 -1.58 -2.50 24.15
C ARG A 20 -2.99 -2.81 23.66
N ALA A 21 -3.97 -2.78 24.57
CA ALA A 21 -5.38 -2.92 24.21
C ALA A 21 -5.84 -1.79 23.27
N PHE A 22 -5.36 -0.56 23.49
CA PHE A 22 -5.59 0.55 22.58
C PHE A 22 -4.97 0.30 21.19
N CYS A 23 -3.71 -0.13 21.10
CA CYS A 23 -3.07 -0.47 19.83
C CYS A 23 -3.81 -1.58 19.08
N ASP A 24 -4.23 -2.62 19.81
CA ASP A 24 -5.03 -3.73 19.28
C ASP A 24 -6.36 -3.23 18.68
N LEU A 25 -7.11 -2.42 19.42
CA LEU A 25 -8.38 -1.84 18.97
C LEU A 25 -8.19 -0.91 17.78
N ALA A 26 -7.19 -0.03 17.81
CA ALA A 26 -6.89 0.89 16.72
C ALA A 26 -6.53 0.15 15.43
N VAL A 27 -5.74 -0.92 15.52
CA VAL A 27 -5.43 -1.79 14.38
C VAL A 27 -6.68 -2.50 13.88
N TRP A 28 -7.48 -3.10 14.77
CA TRP A 28 -8.71 -3.76 14.35
C TRP A 28 -9.68 -2.81 13.65
N LEU A 29 -9.96 -1.64 14.24
CA LEU A 29 -10.84 -0.62 13.65
C LEU A 29 -10.32 -0.14 12.29
N THR A 30 -9.01 0.07 12.17
CA THR A 30 -8.41 0.51 10.92
C THR A 30 -8.62 -0.49 9.80
N PHE A 31 -8.36 -1.78 10.04
CA PHE A 31 -8.50 -2.80 9.00
C PHE A 31 -9.97 -3.19 8.77
N ALA A 32 -10.81 -3.17 9.80
CA ALA A 32 -12.26 -3.37 9.69
C ALA A 32 -12.95 -2.24 8.91
N GLY A 33 -12.42 -1.02 9.02
CA GLY A 33 -12.92 0.18 8.37
C GLY A 33 -12.10 0.68 7.20
N LEU A 34 -11.14 -0.10 6.69
CA LEU A 34 -10.06 0.40 5.82
C LEU A 34 -10.59 1.18 4.61
N VAL A 35 -11.65 0.65 4.00
CA VAL A 35 -12.31 1.22 2.82
C VAL A 35 -13.75 1.68 3.08
N SER A 36 -14.28 1.41 4.28
CA SER A 36 -15.69 1.56 4.65
C SER A 36 -15.95 2.57 5.77
N LEU A 37 -14.94 3.04 6.51
CA LEU A 37 -15.11 4.03 7.57
C LEU A 37 -14.54 5.40 7.20
N ARG A 38 -15.24 6.45 7.65
CA ARG A 38 -14.88 7.86 7.54
C ARG A 38 -15.08 8.58 8.87
N GLY A 39 -14.53 9.78 8.98
CA GLY A 39 -14.66 10.61 10.18
C GLY A 39 -13.83 10.10 11.37
N PRO A 40 -14.33 10.18 12.62
CA PRO A 40 -13.56 9.91 13.82
C PRO A 40 -13.01 8.47 13.93
N ALA A 41 -13.68 7.49 13.31
CA ALA A 41 -13.24 6.09 13.29
C ALA A 41 -12.42 5.73 12.03
N SER A 42 -12.02 6.72 11.22
CA SER A 42 -11.30 6.46 9.98
C SER A 42 -9.88 5.94 10.20
N PRO A 43 -9.29 5.24 9.22
CA PRO A 43 -7.87 4.88 9.22
C PRO A 43 -6.94 6.06 9.48
N GLY A 44 -7.28 7.26 8.98
CA GLY A 44 -6.50 8.47 9.21
C GLY A 44 -6.50 8.91 10.68
N THR A 45 -7.66 8.87 11.34
CA THR A 45 -7.75 9.20 12.77
C THR A 45 -6.99 8.19 13.61
N MET A 46 -7.12 6.89 13.31
CA MET A 46 -6.37 5.85 14.02
C MET A 46 -4.86 5.98 13.81
N ALA A 47 -4.42 6.31 12.60
CA ALA A 47 -3.01 6.60 12.32
C ALA A 47 -2.49 7.78 13.15
N ALA A 48 -3.29 8.86 13.27
CA ALA A 48 -2.92 10.02 14.08
C ALA A 48 -2.83 9.68 15.59
N LEU A 49 -3.80 8.95 16.15
CA LEU A 49 -3.78 8.56 17.57
C LEU A 49 -2.63 7.60 17.91
N LEU A 50 -2.34 6.66 17.00
CA LEU A 50 -1.17 5.77 17.13
C LEU A 50 0.14 6.56 16.99
N ALA A 51 0.20 7.54 16.07
CA ALA A 51 1.36 8.41 15.92
C ALA A 51 1.61 9.25 17.19
N LEU A 52 0.57 9.83 17.79
CA LEU A 52 0.69 10.54 19.08
C LEU A 52 1.24 9.63 20.18
N SER A 53 0.75 8.40 20.27
CA SER A 53 1.25 7.39 21.21
C SER A 53 2.73 7.06 20.96
N GLY A 54 3.11 6.91 19.68
CA GLY A 54 4.49 6.64 19.28
C GLY A 54 5.44 7.79 19.58
N PHE A 55 4.99 9.03 19.34
CA PHE A 55 5.73 10.24 19.71
C PHE A 55 5.94 10.34 21.21
N ALA A 56 4.88 10.16 22.01
CA ALA A 56 4.96 10.18 23.47
C ALA A 56 5.94 9.11 24.00
N LEU A 57 5.90 7.89 23.45
CA LEU A 57 6.82 6.81 23.80
C LEU A 57 8.28 7.15 23.43
N LEU A 58 8.51 7.76 22.27
CA LEU A 58 9.85 8.15 21.83
C LEU A 58 10.45 9.23 22.74
N VAL A 59 9.67 10.25 23.10
CA VAL A 59 10.09 11.34 23.98
C VAL A 59 10.33 10.85 25.40
N TYR A 60 9.41 10.05 25.95
CA TYR A 60 9.45 9.64 27.35
C TYR A 60 10.49 8.55 27.61
N ARG A 61 10.62 7.56 26.72
CA ARG A 61 11.52 6.42 26.97
C ARG A 61 12.91 6.59 26.37
N ARG A 62 13.06 7.42 25.34
CA ARG A 62 14.33 7.62 24.59
C ARG A 62 15.02 6.32 24.14
N ASP A 63 14.27 5.23 24.11
CA ASP A 63 14.76 3.94 23.66
C ASP A 63 14.60 3.95 22.14
N ALA A 64 15.68 4.05 21.38
CA ALA A 64 15.63 4.02 19.92
C ALA A 64 16.90 3.34 19.41
N ASN A 65 16.83 2.03 19.20
CA ASN A 65 17.96 1.31 18.63
C ASN A 65 18.13 1.67 17.14
N ARG A 66 19.36 1.53 16.62
CA ARG A 66 19.69 1.91 15.23
C ARG A 66 18.84 1.19 14.19
N SER A 67 18.46 -0.08 14.43
CA SER A 67 17.63 -0.84 13.50
C SER A 67 16.19 -0.33 13.42
N ASP A 68 15.60 0.08 14.54
CA ASP A 68 14.25 0.65 14.61
C ASP A 68 14.22 2.01 13.95
N LEU A 69 15.24 2.85 14.22
CA LEU A 69 15.39 4.15 13.57
C LEU A 69 15.56 4.00 12.06
N GLY A 70 16.38 3.06 11.60
CA GLY A 70 16.56 2.81 10.17
C GLY A 70 15.28 2.38 9.47
N MET A 71 14.46 1.53 10.12
CA MET A 71 13.16 1.12 9.59
C MET A 71 12.16 2.27 9.57
N ALA A 72 12.03 3.00 10.68
CA ALA A 72 11.13 4.14 10.79
C ALA A 72 11.49 5.24 9.79
N ALA A 73 12.79 5.49 9.59
CA ALA A 73 13.31 6.52 8.68
C ALA A 73 12.92 6.29 7.21
N LEU A 74 12.58 5.06 6.80
CA LEU A 74 12.05 4.80 5.46
C LEU A 74 10.81 5.67 5.19
N PHE A 75 9.93 5.86 6.17
CA PHE A 75 8.74 6.69 6.05
C PHE A 75 9.04 8.19 5.92
N LEU A 76 10.28 8.63 6.21
CA LEU A 76 10.69 10.02 6.06
C LEU A 76 11.32 10.32 4.69
N VAL A 77 11.68 9.30 3.91
CA VAL A 77 12.42 9.43 2.64
C VAL A 77 11.65 10.26 1.63
N LEU A 78 10.37 9.95 1.38
CA LEU A 78 9.53 10.66 0.43
C LEU A 78 9.18 12.09 0.89
N PRO A 79 8.72 12.33 2.14
CA PRO A 79 8.54 13.69 2.64
C PRO A 79 9.81 14.55 2.56
N ALA A 80 10.97 13.98 2.92
CA ALA A 80 12.23 14.69 2.88
C ALA A 80 12.66 15.01 1.44
N HIS A 81 12.50 14.05 0.52
CA HIS A 81 12.72 14.29 -0.90
C HIS A 81 11.85 15.45 -1.40
N ASP A 82 10.54 15.41 -1.15
CA ASP A 82 9.61 16.40 -1.68
C ASP A 82 9.90 17.80 -1.13
N ALA A 83 10.16 17.90 0.18
CA ALA A 83 10.53 19.16 0.82
C ALA A 83 11.85 19.72 0.26
N LEU A 84 12.86 18.88 0.06
CA LEU A 84 14.14 19.28 -0.54
C LEU A 84 13.95 19.69 -2.00
N ASN A 85 13.18 18.93 -2.79
CA ASN A 85 12.89 19.24 -4.18
C ASN A 85 12.25 20.64 -4.29
N MET A 86 11.19 20.91 -3.52
CA MET A 86 10.53 22.22 -3.51
C MET A 86 11.40 23.36 -3.01
N ALA A 87 12.35 23.09 -2.11
CA ALA A 87 13.33 24.10 -1.71
C ALA A 87 14.21 24.58 -2.90
N PHE A 88 14.41 23.74 -3.91
CA PHE A 88 15.15 24.08 -5.14
C PHE A 88 14.27 24.49 -6.32
N THR A 89 13.03 24.00 -6.40
CA THR A 89 12.17 24.16 -7.59
C THR A 89 10.97 25.09 -7.40
N GLY A 90 10.79 25.64 -6.20
CA GLY A 90 9.64 26.47 -5.83
C GLY A 90 8.85 25.86 -4.67
N TRP A 91 8.65 26.64 -3.62
CA TRP A 91 8.02 26.18 -2.39
C TRP A 91 6.50 26.25 -2.46
N ASP A 92 5.83 25.12 -2.22
CA ASP A 92 4.39 25.05 -1.97
C ASP A 92 4.11 24.06 -0.84
N ALA A 93 3.79 24.57 0.35
CA ALA A 93 3.50 23.74 1.51
C ALA A 93 2.27 22.85 1.33
N GLY A 94 1.31 23.24 0.48
CA GLY A 94 0.11 22.45 0.22
C GLY A 94 0.43 21.11 -0.46
N MET A 95 1.49 21.07 -1.25
CA MET A 95 1.94 19.86 -1.95
C MET A 95 2.53 18.81 -1.01
N LEU A 96 2.93 19.18 0.21
CA LEU A 96 3.39 18.24 1.24
C LEU A 96 2.25 17.52 1.96
N ASP A 97 0.99 17.92 1.81
CA ASP A 97 -0.10 17.31 2.59
C ASP A 97 -0.20 15.80 2.36
N LYS A 98 0.10 15.32 1.15
CA LYS A 98 0.10 13.88 0.85
C LYS A 98 1.36 13.20 1.38
N SER A 99 2.54 13.50 0.83
CA SER A 99 3.76 12.79 1.22
C SER A 99 4.13 13.03 2.68
N GLY A 100 3.94 14.24 3.21
CA GLY A 100 4.17 14.61 4.61
C GLY A 100 3.40 13.77 5.63
N ARG A 101 2.24 13.21 5.27
CA ARG A 101 1.51 12.27 6.14
C ARG A 101 2.30 11.01 6.42
N LEU A 102 3.25 10.60 5.57
CA LEU A 102 4.11 9.45 5.84
C LEU A 102 4.93 9.63 7.13
N ILE A 103 5.14 10.86 7.62
CA ILE A 103 5.73 11.12 8.95
C ILE A 103 4.90 10.43 10.06
N LEU A 104 3.58 10.31 9.90
CA LEU A 104 2.75 9.52 10.83
C LEU A 104 3.19 8.05 10.85
N GLY A 105 3.59 7.48 9.71
CA GLY A 105 4.09 6.12 9.61
C GLY A 105 5.36 5.88 10.43
N PHE A 106 6.25 6.86 10.52
CA PHE A 106 7.41 6.82 11.43
C PHE A 106 6.95 6.59 12.88
N PHE A 107 5.98 7.39 13.35
CA PHE A 107 5.50 7.31 14.73
C PHE A 107 4.59 6.10 14.98
N VAL A 108 3.73 5.72 14.03
CA VAL A 108 2.91 4.49 14.11
C VAL A 108 3.81 3.26 14.22
N TYR A 109 4.89 3.20 13.43
CA TYR A 109 5.89 2.14 13.57
C TYR A 109 6.48 2.10 14.98
N PHE A 110 6.86 3.25 15.55
CA PHE A 110 7.38 3.30 16.92
C PHE A 110 6.36 2.84 17.96
N ALA A 111 5.10 3.28 17.87
CA ALA A 111 4.05 2.84 18.79
C ALA A 111 3.90 1.32 18.78
N VAL A 112 3.69 0.74 17.60
CA VAL A 112 3.45 -0.70 17.46
C VAL A 112 4.71 -1.52 17.76
N SER A 113 5.89 -1.04 17.38
CA SER A 113 7.14 -1.76 17.63
C SER A 113 7.49 -1.85 19.11
N ARG A 114 6.99 -0.94 19.95
CA ARG A 114 7.26 -0.95 21.39
C ARG A 114 6.15 -1.58 22.19
N VAL A 115 4.91 -1.30 21.86
CA VAL A 115 3.78 -1.84 22.61
C VAL A 115 3.44 -3.26 22.17
N GLY A 116 3.64 -3.54 20.87
CA GLY A 116 3.19 -4.76 20.24
C GLY A 116 1.68 -4.77 19.99
N ILE A 117 1.24 -5.75 19.19
CA ILE A 117 -0.17 -6.06 18.96
C ILE A 117 -0.35 -7.57 18.95
N HIS A 118 -1.55 -8.05 19.28
CA HIS A 118 -1.91 -9.44 19.04
C HIS A 118 -2.33 -9.61 17.58
N ALA A 119 -1.72 -10.56 16.88
CA ALA A 119 -1.99 -10.82 15.45
C ALA A 119 -3.48 -11.07 15.14
N ARG A 120 -4.24 -11.60 16.11
CA ARG A 120 -5.69 -11.81 15.98
C ARG A 120 -6.47 -10.53 15.65
N PHE A 121 -6.09 -9.36 16.20
CA PHE A 121 -6.80 -8.11 15.93
C PHE A 121 -6.59 -7.65 14.49
N LEU A 122 -5.39 -7.84 13.95
CA LEU A 122 -5.14 -7.59 12.54
C LEU A 122 -5.94 -8.56 11.64
N ARG A 123 -5.92 -9.86 11.94
CA ARG A 123 -6.64 -10.88 11.14
C ARG A 123 -8.15 -10.66 11.14
N TRP A 124 -8.75 -10.51 12.31
CA TRP A 124 -10.19 -10.28 12.43
C TRP A 124 -10.60 -8.90 11.93
N GLY A 125 -9.72 -7.89 12.04
CA GLY A 125 -9.93 -6.59 11.41
C GLY A 125 -9.99 -6.72 9.90
N VAL A 126 -9.05 -7.45 9.29
CA VAL A 126 -9.06 -7.73 7.84
C VAL A 126 -10.33 -8.47 7.41
N ILE A 127 -10.74 -9.52 8.14
CA ILE A 127 -11.97 -10.28 7.86
C ILE A 127 -13.20 -9.35 7.90
N ALA A 128 -13.34 -8.57 8.98
CA ALA A 128 -14.41 -7.59 9.12
C ALA A 128 -14.37 -6.55 8.00
N GLY A 129 -13.17 -6.11 7.59
CA GLY A 129 -12.94 -5.16 6.51
C GLY A 129 -13.43 -5.66 5.16
N CYS A 130 -13.15 -6.93 4.84
CA CYS A 130 -13.69 -7.55 3.63
C CYS A 130 -15.21 -7.58 3.62
N VAL A 131 -15.82 -8.00 4.73
CA VAL A 131 -17.30 -8.07 4.85
C VAL A 131 -17.91 -6.67 4.75
N ALA A 132 -17.33 -5.68 5.44
CA ALA A 132 -17.78 -4.30 5.37
C ALA A 132 -17.64 -3.69 3.96
N ALA A 133 -16.54 -4.00 3.26
CA ALA A 133 -16.34 -3.58 1.87
C ALA A 133 -17.38 -4.19 0.94
N ALA A 134 -17.68 -5.49 1.08
CA ALA A 134 -18.70 -6.17 0.29
C ALA A 134 -20.10 -5.64 0.57
N ALA A 135 -20.45 -5.43 1.84
CA ALA A 135 -21.73 -4.85 2.23
C ALA A 135 -21.91 -3.44 1.66
N LEU A 136 -20.87 -2.60 1.76
CA LEU A 136 -20.89 -1.24 1.19
C LEU A 136 -21.01 -1.26 -0.34
N ALA A 137 -20.27 -2.14 -1.01
CA ALA A 137 -20.34 -2.29 -2.45
C ALA A 137 -21.71 -2.79 -2.92
N ALA A 138 -22.30 -3.77 -2.22
CA ALA A 138 -23.63 -4.27 -2.50
C ALA A 138 -24.69 -3.18 -2.29
N TYR A 139 -24.59 -2.41 -1.21
CA TYR A 139 -25.48 -1.28 -0.95
C TYR A 139 -25.40 -0.23 -2.08
N GLN A 140 -24.18 0.17 -2.45
CA GLN A 140 -23.97 1.15 -3.52
C GLN A 140 -24.47 0.65 -4.88
N ALA A 141 -24.18 -0.60 -5.24
CA ALA A 141 -24.57 -1.14 -6.55
C ALA A 141 -26.06 -1.49 -6.64
N GLN A 142 -26.60 -2.19 -5.63
CA GLN A 142 -27.93 -2.80 -5.71
C GLN A 142 -29.03 -1.90 -5.14
N VAL A 143 -28.72 -1.08 -4.12
CA VAL A 143 -29.72 -0.24 -3.45
C VAL A 143 -29.68 1.19 -4.02
N LEU A 144 -28.50 1.77 -4.15
CA LEU A 144 -28.35 3.11 -4.72
C LEU A 144 -28.30 3.13 -6.26
N GLY A 145 -28.20 1.96 -6.90
CA GLY A 145 -28.14 1.85 -8.36
C GLY A 145 -26.89 2.44 -8.99
N LEU A 146 -25.79 2.58 -8.23
CA LEU A 146 -24.53 3.10 -8.76
C LEU A 146 -23.88 2.07 -9.68
N GLU A 147 -23.47 2.50 -10.88
CA GLU A 147 -22.77 1.62 -11.84
C GLU A 147 -21.47 1.04 -11.27
N ARG A 148 -20.80 1.80 -10.39
CA ARG A 148 -19.52 1.42 -9.77
C ARG A 148 -19.54 1.70 -8.27
N ALA A 149 -19.20 0.69 -7.49
CA ALA A 149 -18.92 0.87 -6.07
C ALA A 149 -17.63 1.68 -5.88
N SER A 150 -17.70 2.72 -5.07
CA SER A 150 -16.58 3.63 -4.78
C SER A 150 -16.30 3.79 -3.29
N GLY A 151 -17.15 3.20 -2.45
CA GLY A 151 -17.16 3.41 -1.02
C GLY A 151 -17.25 4.91 -0.71
N PHE A 152 -16.35 5.38 0.14
CA PHE A 152 -16.23 6.81 0.44
C PHE A 152 -15.04 7.46 -0.26
N MET A 153 -14.57 6.88 -1.36
CA MET A 153 -13.46 7.36 -2.18
C MET A 153 -13.76 7.16 -3.67
N ASN A 154 -12.74 7.12 -4.52
CA ASN A 154 -12.90 6.76 -5.93
C ASN A 154 -12.96 5.24 -6.10
N ALA A 155 -13.66 4.77 -7.14
CA ALA A 155 -13.84 3.36 -7.43
C ALA A 155 -12.52 2.58 -7.60
N ILE A 156 -11.48 3.23 -8.15
CA ILE A 156 -10.17 2.58 -8.37
C ILE A 156 -9.46 2.27 -7.04
N PRO A 157 -9.14 3.25 -6.17
CA PRO A 157 -8.59 2.97 -4.84
C PRO A 157 -9.46 1.99 -4.02
N PHE A 158 -10.79 2.19 -4.00
CA PHE A 158 -11.70 1.30 -3.28
C PHE A 158 -11.57 -0.15 -3.72
N GLY A 159 -11.61 -0.40 -5.03
CA GLY A 159 -11.50 -1.75 -5.59
C GLY A 159 -10.15 -2.40 -5.37
N ASN A 160 -9.06 -1.63 -5.47
CA ASN A 160 -7.70 -2.10 -5.24
C ASN A 160 -7.47 -2.46 -3.76
N ASP A 161 -7.91 -1.62 -2.84
CA ASP A 161 -7.77 -1.85 -1.40
C ASP A 161 -8.67 -3.00 -0.91
N ALA A 162 -9.88 -3.14 -1.49
CA ALA A 162 -10.76 -4.29 -1.22
C ALA A 162 -10.15 -5.62 -1.69
N LEU A 163 -9.52 -5.61 -2.88
CA LEU A 163 -8.78 -6.77 -3.38
C LEU A 163 -7.61 -7.11 -2.43
N LEU A 164 -6.82 -6.11 -2.04
CA LEU A 164 -5.72 -6.28 -1.08
C LEU A 164 -6.22 -6.90 0.23
N LEU A 165 -7.31 -6.41 0.82
CA LEU A 165 -7.91 -7.00 2.03
C LEU A 165 -8.22 -8.50 1.85
N GLY A 166 -8.78 -8.90 0.69
CA GLY A 166 -9.00 -10.31 0.37
C GLY A 166 -7.72 -11.14 0.37
N PHE A 167 -6.64 -10.62 -0.23
CA PHE A 167 -5.32 -11.25 -0.19
C PHE A 167 -4.71 -11.30 1.21
N LEU A 168 -4.95 -10.29 2.05
CA LEU A 168 -4.54 -10.30 3.46
C LEU A 168 -5.32 -11.34 4.28
N ALA A 169 -6.60 -11.56 3.99
CA ALA A 169 -7.39 -12.63 4.60
C ALA A 169 -6.83 -14.00 4.20
N LEU A 170 -6.48 -14.18 2.93
CA LEU A 170 -5.83 -15.41 2.45
C LEU A 170 -4.43 -15.61 3.05
N ALA A 171 -3.67 -14.55 3.31
CA ALA A 171 -2.41 -14.63 4.04
C ALA A 171 -2.60 -15.19 5.46
N ALA A 172 -3.70 -14.83 6.14
CA ALA A 172 -4.05 -15.37 7.45
C ALA A 172 -4.45 -16.86 7.38
N TRP A 173 -5.05 -17.30 6.27
CA TRP A 173 -5.36 -18.70 6.00
C TRP A 173 -4.11 -19.54 5.71
N ILE A 174 -3.10 -18.98 5.02
CA ILE A 174 -1.84 -19.65 4.66
C ILE A 174 -0.87 -19.76 5.85
N VAL A 175 -0.81 -18.73 6.69
CA VAL A 175 0.05 -18.69 7.89
C VAL A 175 -0.79 -18.61 9.18
N PRO A 176 -1.67 -19.58 9.46
CA PRO A 176 -2.44 -19.59 10.69
C PRO A 176 -1.57 -20.17 11.82
N PRO A 177 -1.50 -19.51 12.98
CA PRO A 177 -0.77 -20.05 14.11
C PRO A 177 -1.50 -21.29 14.61
N LYS A 178 -0.75 -22.30 15.06
CA LYS A 178 -1.30 -23.61 15.44
C LYS A 178 -2.53 -23.54 16.36
N ALA A 179 -2.54 -22.61 17.31
CA ALA A 179 -3.65 -22.43 18.26
C ALA A 179 -4.94 -21.83 17.65
N GLU A 180 -4.85 -21.15 16.50
CA GLU A 180 -5.99 -20.51 15.82
C GLU A 180 -6.43 -21.26 14.55
N ARG A 181 -5.87 -22.45 14.29
CA ARG A 181 -6.23 -23.33 13.15
C ARG A 181 -7.58 -24.03 13.37
N THR A 182 -8.64 -23.26 13.58
CA THR A 182 -10.00 -23.80 13.68
C THR A 182 -10.68 -23.80 12.30
N PRO A 183 -11.57 -24.78 12.01
CA PRO A 183 -12.34 -24.79 10.77
C PRO A 183 -13.15 -23.50 10.59
N LEU A 184 -13.71 -22.95 11.68
CA LEU A 184 -14.43 -21.69 11.66
C LEU A 184 -13.55 -20.53 11.17
N PHE A 185 -12.35 -20.37 11.74
CA PHE A 185 -11.44 -19.30 11.34
C PHE A 185 -11.06 -19.41 9.85
N GLN A 186 -10.75 -20.63 9.39
CA GLN A 186 -10.43 -20.88 7.98
C GLN A 186 -11.60 -20.53 7.06
N THR A 187 -12.81 -20.96 7.39
CA THR A 187 -14.02 -20.61 6.64
C THR A 187 -14.24 -19.09 6.61
N CYS A 188 -14.09 -18.40 7.74
CA CYS A 188 -14.21 -16.93 7.78
C CYS A 188 -13.19 -16.23 6.87
N THR A 189 -11.93 -16.71 6.82
CA THR A 189 -10.93 -16.12 5.91
C THR A 189 -11.24 -16.35 4.42
N LEU A 190 -11.82 -17.50 4.05
CA LEU A 190 -12.23 -17.78 2.67
C LEU A 190 -13.48 -16.96 2.27
N ILE A 191 -14.44 -16.81 3.17
CA ILE A 191 -15.57 -15.89 2.98
C ILE A 191 -15.07 -14.46 2.81
N ALA A 192 -14.12 -14.02 3.65
CA ALA A 192 -13.52 -12.70 3.53
C ALA A 192 -12.79 -12.49 2.20
N LEU A 193 -12.08 -13.51 1.68
CA LEU A 193 -11.50 -13.45 0.33
C LEU A 193 -12.58 -13.24 -0.73
N GLY A 194 -13.68 -14.01 -0.68
CA GLY A 194 -14.82 -13.86 -1.59
C GLY A 194 -15.46 -12.47 -1.50
N CYS A 195 -15.64 -11.93 -0.29
CA CYS A 195 -16.15 -10.58 -0.07
C CYS A 195 -15.23 -9.50 -0.65
N GLY A 196 -13.91 -9.59 -0.44
CA GLY A 196 -12.93 -8.65 -0.99
C GLY A 196 -12.91 -8.67 -2.53
N ILE A 197 -12.96 -9.87 -3.12
CA ILE A 197 -13.10 -10.08 -4.57
C ILE A 197 -14.39 -9.45 -5.09
N TYR A 198 -15.52 -9.71 -4.45
CA TYR A 198 -16.81 -9.14 -4.83
C TYR A 198 -16.79 -7.61 -4.80
N ALA A 199 -16.29 -7.00 -3.71
CA ALA A 199 -16.19 -5.55 -3.59
C ALA A 199 -15.27 -4.94 -4.67
N SER A 200 -14.14 -5.60 -4.97
CA SER A 200 -13.25 -5.20 -6.06
C SER A 200 -13.93 -5.28 -7.42
N TYR A 201 -14.65 -6.36 -7.69
CA TYR A 201 -15.41 -6.55 -8.92
C TYR A 201 -16.52 -5.49 -9.07
N ALA A 202 -17.32 -5.26 -8.03
CA ALA A 202 -18.39 -4.27 -8.00
C ALA A 202 -17.88 -2.83 -8.21
N SER A 203 -16.60 -2.56 -7.95
CA SER A 203 -15.99 -1.26 -8.25
C SER A 203 -15.71 -1.04 -9.74
N GLY A 204 -15.78 -2.07 -10.57
CA GLY A 204 -15.40 -2.03 -11.98
C GLY A 204 -13.90 -1.84 -12.23
N THR A 205 -13.05 -1.96 -11.20
CA THR A 205 -11.60 -1.72 -11.29
C THR A 205 -10.86 -2.94 -11.84
N ARG A 206 -11.01 -3.17 -13.14
CA ARG A 206 -10.39 -4.30 -13.85
C ARG A 206 -8.86 -4.28 -13.80
N GLY A 207 -8.25 -3.08 -13.78
CA GLY A 207 -6.79 -2.92 -13.71
C GLY A 207 -6.14 -3.52 -12.44
N GLY A 208 -6.86 -3.55 -11.31
CA GLY A 208 -6.37 -4.17 -10.08
C GLY A 208 -6.18 -5.69 -10.19
N TRP A 209 -6.91 -6.36 -11.10
CA TRP A 209 -6.83 -7.80 -11.30
C TRP A 209 -5.54 -8.25 -11.99
N VAL A 210 -4.90 -7.36 -12.76
CA VAL A 210 -3.57 -7.60 -13.35
C VAL A 210 -2.50 -7.79 -12.28
N VAL A 211 -2.73 -7.27 -11.07
CA VAL A 211 -1.83 -7.39 -9.92
C VAL A 211 -2.01 -8.72 -9.18
N ALA A 212 -3.18 -9.35 -9.27
CA ALA A 212 -3.52 -10.57 -8.54
C ALA A 212 -2.50 -11.72 -8.74
N PRO A 213 -1.98 -12.00 -9.95
CA PRO A 213 -0.98 -13.05 -10.14
C PRO A 213 0.29 -12.82 -9.30
N VAL A 214 0.77 -11.58 -9.22
CA VAL A 214 1.95 -11.25 -8.39
C VAL A 214 1.65 -11.44 -6.90
N LEU A 215 0.44 -11.08 -6.45
CA LEU A 215 0.03 -11.31 -5.06
C LEU A 215 -0.12 -12.81 -4.73
N ILE A 216 -0.64 -13.62 -5.65
CA ILE A 216 -0.69 -15.09 -5.53
C ILE A 216 0.74 -15.64 -5.41
N TRP A 217 1.66 -15.15 -6.23
CA TRP A 217 3.06 -15.55 -6.14
C TRP A 217 3.67 -15.19 -4.78
N ILE A 218 3.42 -13.99 -4.25
CA ILE A 218 3.86 -13.59 -2.89
C ILE A 218 3.26 -14.50 -1.81
N LEU A 219 1.96 -14.84 -1.90
CA LEU A 219 1.31 -15.78 -0.98
C LEU A 219 1.99 -17.15 -0.97
N SER A 220 2.47 -17.62 -2.13
CA SER A 220 3.20 -18.89 -2.24
C SER A 220 4.52 -18.92 -1.45
N LEU A 221 5.12 -17.75 -1.19
CA LEU A 221 6.30 -17.61 -0.33
C LEU A 221 5.96 -17.86 1.15
N GLY A 222 4.73 -17.52 1.56
CA GLY A 222 4.20 -17.76 2.89
C GLY A 222 3.90 -19.24 3.18
N ALA A 223 3.48 -19.98 2.16
CA ALA A 223 3.14 -21.40 2.25
C ALA A 223 4.42 -22.26 2.39
N ARG A 224 4.82 -22.53 3.65
CA ARG A 224 6.08 -23.22 3.99
C ARG A 224 6.13 -24.65 3.46
N ASP A 225 5.01 -25.37 3.56
CA ASP A 225 4.91 -26.79 3.22
C ASP A 225 4.61 -27.01 1.72
N MET A 226 4.50 -25.92 0.96
CA MET A 226 4.31 -25.97 -0.49
C MET A 226 5.55 -26.59 -1.15
N ARG A 227 5.36 -27.69 -1.88
CA ARG A 227 6.45 -28.33 -2.64
C ARG A 227 7.05 -27.32 -3.62
N ARG A 228 8.39 -27.31 -3.74
CA ARG A 228 9.10 -26.40 -4.67
C ARG A 228 8.56 -26.53 -6.10
N SER A 229 8.29 -27.75 -6.56
CA SER A 229 7.70 -28.00 -7.88
C SER A 229 6.34 -27.35 -8.07
N LEU A 230 5.49 -27.33 -7.05
CA LEU A 230 4.17 -26.69 -7.11
C LEU A 230 4.31 -25.16 -7.10
N ARG A 231 5.27 -24.61 -6.34
CA ARG A 231 5.60 -23.16 -6.40
C ARG A 231 6.13 -22.75 -7.78
N THR A 232 7.00 -23.56 -8.37
CA THR A 232 7.47 -23.36 -9.75
C THR A 232 6.30 -23.47 -10.73
N GLY A 233 5.40 -24.45 -10.56
CA GLY A 233 4.19 -24.59 -11.35
C GLY A 233 3.26 -23.38 -11.26
N VAL A 234 3.03 -22.82 -10.07
CA VAL A 234 2.28 -21.58 -9.88
C VAL A 234 2.95 -20.41 -10.61
N THR A 235 4.27 -20.30 -10.50
CA THR A 235 5.05 -19.24 -11.18
C THR A 235 4.93 -19.37 -12.70
N ILE A 236 5.13 -20.58 -13.24
CA ILE A 236 4.99 -20.86 -14.67
C ILE A 236 3.56 -20.60 -15.12
N GLY A 237 2.55 -21.08 -14.38
CA GLY A 237 1.14 -20.85 -14.69
C GLY A 237 0.78 -19.37 -14.76
N ILE A 238 1.27 -18.57 -13.83
CA ILE A 238 1.10 -17.10 -13.84
C ILE A 238 1.75 -16.48 -15.08
N LEU A 239 3.01 -16.83 -15.37
CA LEU A 239 3.72 -16.31 -16.53
C LEU A 239 3.03 -16.71 -17.83
N SER A 240 2.59 -17.97 -17.96
CA SER A 240 1.84 -18.47 -19.10
C SER A 240 0.52 -17.73 -19.27
N LEU A 241 -0.24 -17.50 -18.19
CA LEU A 241 -1.49 -16.73 -18.25
C LEU A 241 -1.24 -15.28 -18.67
N LEU A 242 -0.15 -14.66 -18.20
CA LEU A 242 0.22 -13.30 -18.60
C LEU A 242 0.58 -13.24 -20.09
N ILE A 243 1.37 -14.20 -20.58
CA ILE A 243 1.78 -14.31 -21.98
C ILE A 243 0.58 -14.60 -22.88
N ILE A 244 -0.27 -15.55 -22.51
CA ILE A 244 -1.50 -15.90 -23.25
C ILE A 244 -2.46 -14.71 -23.25
N GLY A 245 -2.63 -14.05 -22.10
CA GLY A 245 -3.45 -12.84 -21.99
C GLY A 245 -2.96 -11.76 -22.95
N LEU A 246 -1.66 -11.48 -22.97
CA LEU A 246 -1.04 -10.50 -23.87
C LEU A 246 -1.16 -10.90 -25.35
N ALA A 247 -0.97 -12.17 -25.67
CA ALA A 247 -1.05 -12.70 -27.03
C ALA A 247 -2.47 -12.74 -27.59
N LEU A 248 -3.48 -12.91 -26.73
CA LEU A 248 -4.90 -12.95 -27.13
C LEU A 248 -5.55 -11.55 -27.17
N LEU A 249 -4.91 -10.49 -26.66
CA LEU A 249 -5.44 -9.12 -26.71
C LEU A 249 -5.93 -8.69 -28.12
N PRO A 250 -5.22 -9.00 -29.23
CA PRO A 250 -5.66 -8.58 -30.57
C PRO A 250 -6.83 -9.42 -31.11
N VAL A 251 -7.04 -10.64 -30.59
CA VAL A 251 -7.96 -11.65 -31.15
C VAL A 251 -9.36 -11.58 -30.52
N LEU A 252 -9.50 -10.96 -29.35
CA LEU A 252 -10.70 -11.10 -28.52
C LEU A 252 -11.81 -10.06 -28.79
N ASN A 253 -11.60 -9.02 -29.61
CA ASN A 253 -12.68 -8.08 -30.01
C ASN A 253 -12.22 -7.05 -31.06
N GLU A 254 -13.11 -6.61 -31.97
CA GLU A 254 -12.89 -5.47 -32.89
C GLU A 254 -12.60 -4.15 -32.13
N ARG A 255 -13.26 -3.94 -30.98
CA ARG A 255 -12.96 -2.80 -30.08
C ARG A 255 -11.52 -2.78 -29.56
N THR A 256 -10.87 -3.93 -29.45
CA THR A 256 -9.45 -4.02 -29.04
C THR A 256 -8.51 -3.63 -30.17
N ALA A 257 -8.89 -3.88 -31.43
CA ALA A 257 -8.15 -3.38 -32.59
C ALA A 257 -8.27 -1.85 -32.71
N ASP A 258 -9.46 -1.30 -32.48
CA ASP A 258 -9.67 0.16 -32.43
C ASP A 258 -8.90 0.80 -31.26
N GLU A 259 -8.89 0.17 -30.08
CA GLU A 259 -8.12 0.66 -28.95
C GLU A 259 -6.60 0.56 -29.21
N LEU A 260 -6.13 -0.51 -29.86
CA LEU A 260 -4.73 -0.67 -30.29
C LEU A 260 -4.36 0.39 -31.34
N ASN A 261 -5.23 0.67 -32.30
CA ASN A 261 -5.04 1.74 -33.28
C ASN A 261 -5.03 3.12 -32.61
N ASN A 262 -5.89 3.36 -31.61
CA ASN A 262 -5.87 4.58 -30.80
C ASN A 262 -4.57 4.71 -30.01
N VAL A 263 -4.09 3.62 -29.41
CA VAL A 263 -2.79 3.55 -28.72
C VAL A 263 -1.65 3.90 -29.69
N MET A 264 -1.62 3.25 -30.85
CA MET A 264 -0.60 3.49 -31.87
C MET A 264 -0.65 4.93 -32.37
N THR A 265 -1.84 5.46 -32.66
CA THR A 265 -2.02 6.85 -33.09
C THR A 265 -1.50 7.85 -32.04
N VAL A 266 -1.81 7.64 -30.75
CA VAL A 266 -1.29 8.51 -29.68
C VAL A 266 0.24 8.42 -29.53
N VAL A 267 0.80 7.23 -29.72
CA VAL A 267 2.25 7.01 -29.60
C VAL A 267 3.03 7.56 -30.80
N THR A 268 2.46 7.51 -32.01
CA THR A 268 3.13 7.97 -33.25
C THR A 268 2.78 9.39 -33.64
N ALA A 269 1.74 9.99 -33.06
CA ALA A 269 1.36 11.39 -33.31
C ALA A 269 2.49 12.35 -32.93
N SER A 270 2.68 13.39 -33.72
CA SER A 270 3.43 14.58 -33.31
C SER A 270 2.76 15.27 -32.10
N GLU A 271 3.46 16.18 -31.43
CA GLU A 271 2.89 16.93 -30.30
C GLU A 271 1.63 17.71 -30.72
N GLN A 272 1.69 18.38 -31.87
CA GLN A 272 0.57 19.15 -32.43
C GLN A 272 -0.62 18.26 -32.78
N GLU A 273 -0.38 17.07 -33.33
CA GLU A 273 -1.46 16.11 -33.62
C GLU A 273 -2.10 15.64 -32.31
N ALA A 274 -1.30 15.18 -31.34
CA ALA A 274 -1.78 14.70 -30.04
C ALA A 274 -2.58 15.77 -29.27
N ALA A 275 -2.21 17.05 -29.41
CA ALA A 275 -2.90 18.16 -28.78
C ALA A 275 -4.35 18.36 -29.29
N SER A 276 -4.63 17.93 -30.52
CA SER A 276 -5.96 18.07 -31.15
C SER A 276 -6.83 16.80 -31.11
N MET A 277 -6.28 15.68 -30.63
CA MET A 277 -6.95 14.38 -30.64
C MET A 277 -8.07 14.25 -29.59
N THR A 278 -9.16 13.58 -29.95
CA THR A 278 -10.14 13.05 -29.00
C THR A 278 -9.62 11.75 -28.40
N LEU A 279 -9.33 11.74 -27.11
CA LEU A 279 -8.64 10.63 -26.45
C LEU A 279 -9.62 9.70 -25.70
N SER A 280 -9.45 8.38 -25.86
CA SER A 280 -10.08 7.38 -25.00
C SER A 280 -9.50 7.42 -23.57
N SER A 281 -10.03 6.61 -22.63
CA SER A 281 -9.43 6.50 -21.29
C SER A 281 -7.98 5.97 -21.34
N ILE A 282 -7.67 5.05 -22.25
CA ILE A 282 -6.30 4.53 -22.43
C ILE A 282 -5.45 5.55 -23.18
N GLY A 283 -5.99 6.16 -24.25
CA GLY A 283 -5.32 7.23 -24.98
C GLY A 283 -4.93 8.41 -24.08
N THR A 284 -5.81 8.80 -23.15
CA THR A 284 -5.55 9.85 -22.16
C THR A 284 -4.39 9.47 -21.25
N ARG A 285 -4.33 8.23 -20.75
CA ARG A 285 -3.20 7.77 -19.91
C ARG A 285 -1.90 7.78 -20.69
N LEU A 286 -1.88 7.28 -21.92
CA LEU A 286 -0.67 7.27 -22.76
C LEU A 286 -0.20 8.68 -23.09
N HIS A 287 -1.12 9.61 -23.39
CA HIS A 287 -0.80 11.02 -23.58
C HIS A 287 -0.19 11.63 -22.32
N LEU A 288 -0.78 11.39 -21.14
CA LEU A 288 -0.19 11.82 -19.86
C LEU A 288 1.17 11.17 -19.58
N TYR A 289 1.40 9.94 -20.03
CA TYR A 289 2.69 9.28 -19.85
C TYR A 289 3.75 9.94 -20.71
N ARG A 290 3.43 10.23 -21.98
CA ARG A 290 4.31 10.99 -22.87
C ARG A 290 4.65 12.35 -22.27
N ILE A 291 3.66 13.12 -21.83
CA ILE A 291 3.86 14.41 -21.15
C ILE A 291 4.82 14.26 -19.97
N GLY A 292 4.67 13.21 -19.17
CA GLY A 292 5.54 12.94 -18.03
C GLY A 292 6.98 12.62 -18.43
N PHE A 293 7.17 11.88 -19.52
CA PHE A 293 8.50 11.63 -20.08
C PHE A 293 9.11 12.91 -20.65
N ASP A 294 8.34 13.76 -21.31
CA ASP A 294 8.82 15.05 -21.84
C ASP A 294 9.24 15.99 -20.68
N ALA A 295 8.42 16.05 -19.63
CA ALA A 295 8.73 16.74 -18.38
C ALA A 295 10.04 16.21 -17.75
N PHE A 296 10.18 14.88 -17.66
CA PHE A 296 11.40 14.25 -17.16
C PHE A 296 12.62 14.59 -18.02
N MET A 297 12.52 14.50 -19.35
CA MET A 297 13.63 14.78 -20.26
C MET A 297 14.06 16.26 -20.22
N SER A 298 13.12 17.18 -19.94
CA SER A 298 13.44 18.59 -19.76
C SER A 298 14.32 18.86 -18.53
N ARG A 299 14.17 18.06 -17.45
CA ARG A 299 14.94 18.18 -16.20
C ARG A 299 15.18 16.80 -15.56
N PRO A 300 16.12 15.99 -16.06
CA PRO A 300 16.23 14.58 -15.67
C PRO A 300 16.59 14.33 -14.20
N VAL A 301 17.33 15.25 -13.55
CA VAL A 301 17.82 15.04 -12.19
C VAL A 301 16.75 15.35 -11.13
N LEU A 302 16.20 16.57 -11.16
CA LEU A 302 15.24 17.07 -10.17
C LEU A 302 13.78 17.00 -10.62
N GLY A 303 13.53 16.69 -11.90
CA GLY A 303 12.21 16.85 -12.51
C GLY A 303 11.82 18.32 -12.66
N ILE A 304 10.61 18.54 -13.14
CA ILE A 304 10.04 19.89 -13.30
C ILE A 304 9.77 20.58 -11.95
N GLY A 305 9.80 19.82 -10.84
CA GLY A 305 9.48 20.25 -9.49
C GLY A 305 8.17 19.65 -9.01
N VAL A 306 8.12 19.23 -7.74
CA VAL A 306 6.95 18.58 -7.14
C VAL A 306 5.69 19.44 -7.24
N ALA A 307 5.82 20.76 -7.07
CA ALA A 307 4.71 21.72 -7.13
C ALA A 307 4.34 22.22 -8.53
N ASN A 308 5.12 21.87 -9.56
CA ASN A 308 5.07 22.61 -10.83
C ASN A 308 4.28 21.90 -11.95
N LEU A 309 3.66 20.74 -11.68
CA LEU A 309 2.95 19.99 -12.72
C LEU A 309 1.80 20.79 -13.35
N SER A 310 0.99 21.46 -12.55
CA SER A 310 -0.18 22.20 -13.06
C SER A 310 0.24 23.35 -13.98
N GLU A 311 1.29 24.08 -13.63
CA GLU A 311 1.86 25.14 -14.47
C GLU A 311 2.45 24.56 -15.77
N PHE A 312 3.19 23.45 -15.68
CA PHE A 312 3.74 22.76 -16.85
C PHE A 312 2.66 22.31 -17.83
N LEU A 313 1.58 21.73 -17.33
CA LEU A 313 0.44 21.32 -18.16
C LEU A 313 -0.28 22.52 -18.79
N ALA A 314 -0.48 23.59 -18.04
CA ALA A 314 -1.13 24.81 -18.54
C ALA A 314 -0.28 25.50 -19.63
N ALA A 315 1.03 25.56 -19.45
CA ALA A 315 1.95 26.13 -20.44
C ALA A 315 1.97 25.32 -21.74
N GLY A 316 2.03 23.98 -21.65
CA GLY A 316 1.98 23.12 -22.84
C GLY A 316 0.62 23.19 -23.56
N ALA A 317 -0.49 23.31 -22.83
CA ALA A 317 -1.80 23.50 -23.43
C ALA A 317 -1.91 24.85 -24.16
N ALA A 318 -1.39 25.94 -23.57
CA ALA A 318 -1.34 27.25 -24.20
C ALA A 318 -0.44 27.28 -25.44
N ALA A 319 0.65 26.50 -25.43
CA ALA A 319 1.57 26.36 -26.56
C ALA A 319 1.06 25.41 -27.67
N GLY A 320 -0.08 24.73 -27.45
CA GLY A 320 -0.62 23.76 -28.41
C GLY A 320 0.19 22.47 -28.54
N THR A 321 1.08 22.17 -27.58
CA THR A 321 1.87 20.93 -27.54
C THR A 321 1.21 19.84 -26.68
N ILE A 322 0.26 20.23 -25.83
CA ILE A 322 -0.51 19.34 -24.96
C ILE A 322 -2.00 19.53 -25.22
N ASN A 323 -2.74 18.42 -25.26
CA ASN A 323 -4.20 18.45 -25.32
C ASN A 323 -4.78 19.27 -24.15
N PRO A 324 -5.62 20.29 -24.39
CA PRO A 324 -6.16 21.14 -23.33
C PRO A 324 -6.90 20.38 -22.22
N ALA A 325 -7.53 19.24 -22.55
CA ALA A 325 -8.18 18.39 -21.55
C ALA A 325 -7.19 17.85 -20.50
N ALA A 326 -5.91 17.70 -20.87
CA ALA A 326 -4.88 17.22 -19.95
C ALA A 326 -4.55 18.25 -18.85
N ALA A 327 -4.77 19.55 -19.10
CA ALA A 327 -4.51 20.62 -18.13
C ALA A 327 -5.44 20.57 -16.89
N HIS A 328 -6.55 19.82 -16.97
CA HIS A 328 -7.45 19.61 -15.84
C HIS A 328 -6.99 18.50 -14.89
N PHE A 329 -5.97 17.72 -15.25
CA PHE A 329 -5.46 16.67 -14.37
C PHE A 329 -4.49 17.21 -13.33
N THR A 330 -4.57 16.65 -12.13
CA THR A 330 -3.68 16.97 -11.02
C THR A 330 -2.50 16.01 -10.90
N HIS A 331 -2.44 14.98 -11.76
CA HIS A 331 -1.45 13.91 -11.75
C HIS A 331 -1.43 13.08 -13.05
N LEU A 332 -0.30 12.43 -13.33
CA LEU A 332 -0.04 11.74 -14.62
C LEU A 332 -0.50 10.28 -14.68
N HIS A 333 -1.38 9.83 -13.78
CA HIS A 333 -2.03 8.51 -13.81
C HIS A 333 -1.08 7.28 -13.80
N SER A 334 0.21 7.49 -13.54
CA SER A 334 1.20 6.46 -13.21
C SER A 334 2.14 7.03 -12.17
N GLY A 335 2.30 6.34 -11.05
CA GLY A 335 3.16 6.73 -9.93
C GLY A 335 4.62 6.83 -10.36
N ILE A 336 5.10 5.95 -11.24
CA ILE A 336 6.47 6.03 -11.76
C ILE A 336 6.64 7.25 -12.65
N VAL A 337 5.72 7.46 -13.60
CA VAL A 337 5.82 8.58 -14.55
C VAL A 337 5.63 9.92 -13.85
N ASP A 338 4.66 10.02 -12.93
CA ASP A 338 4.43 11.22 -12.12
C ASP A 338 5.64 11.53 -11.22
N THR A 339 6.25 10.51 -10.60
CA THR A 339 7.48 10.67 -9.79
C THR A 339 8.67 11.12 -10.64
N LEU A 340 8.86 10.54 -11.83
CA LEU A 340 9.92 10.94 -12.75
C LEU A 340 9.74 12.36 -13.26
N ALA A 341 8.52 12.71 -13.69
CA ALA A 341 8.21 14.04 -14.19
C ALA A 341 8.51 15.09 -13.11
N ARG A 342 7.99 14.90 -11.90
CA ARG A 342 8.06 15.87 -10.80
C ARG A 342 9.40 15.92 -10.08
N GLY A 343 9.98 14.75 -9.78
CA GLY A 343 11.16 14.60 -8.93
C GLY A 343 12.41 14.08 -9.64
N GLY A 344 12.33 13.75 -10.94
CA GLY A 344 13.45 13.24 -11.72
C GLY A 344 13.99 11.90 -11.21
N LEU A 345 15.26 11.64 -11.53
CA LEU A 345 15.97 10.47 -11.04
C LEU A 345 16.09 10.44 -9.51
N LEU A 346 16.17 11.60 -8.85
CA LEU A 346 16.24 11.65 -7.38
C LEU A 346 14.92 11.24 -6.74
N GLY A 347 13.79 11.65 -7.30
CA GLY A 347 12.46 11.22 -6.85
C GLY A 347 12.26 9.72 -7.07
N LEU A 348 12.66 9.20 -8.23
CA LEU A 348 12.59 7.77 -8.49
C LEU A 348 13.50 6.97 -7.54
N ALA A 349 14.70 7.45 -7.25
CA ALA A 349 15.61 6.83 -6.29
C ALA A 349 15.02 6.83 -4.87
N ALA A 350 14.38 7.92 -4.44
CA ALA A 350 13.69 8.01 -3.16
C ALA A 350 12.54 7.01 -3.06
N LEU A 351 11.70 6.91 -4.11
CA LEU A 351 10.62 5.93 -4.19
C LEU A 351 11.15 4.48 -4.20
N ALA A 352 12.19 4.20 -4.99
CA ALA A 352 12.82 2.89 -5.04
C ALA A 352 13.42 2.50 -3.68
N TYR A 353 14.07 3.44 -2.98
CA TYR A 353 14.61 3.19 -1.65
C TYR A 353 13.52 2.88 -0.63
N PHE A 354 12.39 3.61 -0.66
CA PHE A 354 11.22 3.34 0.17
C PHE A 354 10.63 1.95 -0.08
N VAL A 355 10.28 1.67 -1.34
CA VAL A 355 9.62 0.41 -1.75
C VAL A 355 10.52 -0.79 -1.52
N ILE A 356 11.75 -0.74 -2.03
CA ILE A 356 12.68 -1.86 -1.95
C ILE A 356 13.16 -2.07 -0.50
N GLY A 357 13.34 -0.99 0.28
CA GLY A 357 13.71 -1.08 1.70
C GLY A 357 12.69 -1.87 2.52
N LEU A 358 11.41 -1.51 2.39
CA LEU A 358 10.31 -2.22 3.05
C LEU A 358 10.14 -3.65 2.52
N ALA A 359 10.15 -3.85 1.19
CA ALA A 359 10.02 -5.16 0.59
C ALA A 359 11.13 -6.12 1.05
N ARG A 360 12.40 -5.66 1.08
CA ARG A 360 13.53 -6.44 1.58
C ARG A 360 13.38 -6.79 3.05
N HIS A 361 12.90 -5.86 3.88
CA HIS A 361 12.69 -6.10 5.29
C HIS A 361 11.65 -7.21 5.54
N PHE A 362 10.48 -7.10 4.90
CA PHE A 362 9.42 -8.09 5.01
C PHE A 362 9.83 -9.44 4.42
N HIS A 363 10.40 -9.44 3.21
CA HIS A 363 10.86 -10.67 2.57
C HIS A 363 11.90 -11.42 3.43
N ARG A 364 12.90 -10.70 3.97
CA ARG A 364 13.92 -11.30 4.83
C ARG A 364 13.28 -11.97 6.06
N ALA A 365 12.38 -11.27 6.75
CA ALA A 365 11.69 -11.83 7.91
C ALA A 365 10.85 -13.07 7.57
N LEU A 366 10.18 -13.05 6.41
CA LEU A 366 9.34 -14.16 5.93
C LEU A 366 10.16 -15.45 5.70
N VAL A 367 11.36 -15.31 5.13
CA VAL A 367 12.20 -16.47 4.77
C VAL A 367 13.07 -16.97 5.92
N THR A 368 13.49 -16.09 6.84
CA THR A 368 14.41 -16.49 7.93
C THR A 368 13.71 -16.97 9.19
N SER A 369 12.46 -16.59 9.43
CA SER A 369 11.77 -16.92 10.68
C SER A 369 10.95 -18.21 10.58
N SER A 370 10.96 -18.97 11.68
CA SER A 370 10.08 -20.12 11.91
C SER A 370 8.81 -19.78 12.71
N ASP A 371 8.73 -18.60 13.33
CA ASP A 371 7.57 -18.16 14.12
C ASP A 371 6.42 -17.70 13.21
N ASP A 372 5.24 -18.29 13.42
CA ASP A 372 4.05 -18.05 12.58
C ASP A 372 3.59 -16.58 12.61
N HIS A 373 3.72 -15.88 13.75
CA HIS A 373 3.33 -14.47 13.84
C HIS A 373 4.30 -13.56 13.09
N VAL A 374 5.60 -13.79 13.21
CA VAL A 374 6.63 -13.09 12.43
C VAL A 374 6.38 -13.28 10.93
N ARG A 375 6.16 -14.53 10.50
CA ARG A 375 5.87 -14.85 9.09
C ARG A 375 4.59 -14.19 8.61
N TYR A 376 3.53 -14.18 9.43
CA TYR A 376 2.27 -13.53 9.09
C TYR A 376 2.44 -12.01 8.87
N PHE A 377 3.05 -11.29 9.83
CA PHE A 377 3.29 -9.85 9.68
C PHE A 377 4.20 -9.54 8.48
N ALA A 378 5.20 -10.38 8.25
CA ALA A 378 6.09 -10.26 7.10
C ALA A 378 5.35 -10.47 5.78
N LEU A 379 4.49 -11.49 5.67
CA LEU A 379 3.70 -11.75 4.47
C LEU A 379 2.70 -10.62 4.20
N THR A 380 1.98 -10.16 5.24
CA THR A 380 1.07 -9.02 5.15
C THR A 380 1.78 -7.77 4.65
N GLY A 381 2.91 -7.41 5.26
CA GLY A 381 3.67 -6.23 4.85
C GLY A 381 4.21 -6.34 3.41
N LEU A 382 4.66 -7.53 3.00
CA LEU A 382 5.14 -7.77 1.64
C LEU A 382 4.01 -7.66 0.60
N LEU A 383 2.81 -8.17 0.92
CA LEU A 383 1.61 -7.97 0.08
C LEU A 383 1.26 -6.50 -0.02
N CYS A 384 1.22 -5.77 1.09
CA CYS A 384 0.85 -4.36 1.12
C CYS A 384 1.82 -3.49 0.30
N ILE A 385 3.13 -3.64 0.47
CA ILE A 385 4.10 -2.81 -0.28
C ILE A 385 4.11 -3.16 -1.77
N SER A 386 3.96 -4.44 -2.11
CA SER A 386 3.93 -4.87 -3.51
C SER A 386 2.64 -4.43 -4.19
N ALA A 387 1.50 -4.54 -3.51
CA ALA A 387 0.23 -4.04 -4.00
C ALA A 387 0.24 -2.53 -4.19
N ALA A 388 0.74 -1.76 -3.21
CA ALA A 388 0.88 -0.31 -3.32
C ALA A 388 1.70 0.10 -4.55
N PHE A 389 2.86 -0.54 -4.76
CA PHE A 389 3.69 -0.29 -5.92
C PHE A 389 2.97 -0.66 -7.24
N LEU A 390 2.40 -1.85 -7.33
CA LEU A 390 1.77 -2.35 -8.57
C LEU A 390 0.50 -1.59 -8.92
N PHE A 391 -0.34 -1.25 -7.94
CA PHE A 391 -1.51 -0.39 -8.16
C PHE A 391 -1.12 1.02 -8.62
N SER A 392 0.01 1.53 -8.13
CA SER A 392 0.57 2.81 -8.60
C SER A 392 1.14 2.76 -10.02
N LEU A 393 1.16 1.64 -10.72
CA LEU A 393 1.55 1.64 -12.15
C LEU A 393 0.43 2.17 -13.06
N SER A 394 -0.82 2.13 -12.60
CA SER A 394 -2.02 2.57 -13.34
C SER A 394 -2.80 3.69 -12.63
N ASN A 395 -2.24 4.19 -11.54
CA ASN A 395 -2.70 5.30 -10.73
C ASN A 395 -1.46 6.01 -10.15
N VAL A 396 -1.58 6.97 -9.26
CA VAL A 396 -0.43 7.52 -8.52
C VAL A 396 -0.21 6.84 -7.18
N PHE A 397 1.01 6.97 -6.64
CA PHE A 397 1.38 6.43 -5.33
C PHE A 397 0.60 7.09 -4.18
N PHE A 398 0.30 8.38 -4.31
CA PHE A 398 -0.52 9.15 -3.38
C PHE A 398 -1.80 9.68 -4.06
N PRO A 399 -2.80 8.80 -4.32
CA PRO A 399 -4.00 9.19 -5.07
C PRO A 399 -4.88 10.17 -4.29
N ALA A 400 -4.96 9.99 -2.97
CA ALA A 400 -5.71 10.84 -2.07
C ALA A 400 -5.13 10.76 -0.65
N ILE A 401 -5.55 11.69 0.21
CA ILE A 401 -5.25 11.68 1.66
C ILE A 401 -5.66 10.34 2.28
N VAL A 402 -6.86 9.85 1.93
CA VAL A 402 -7.36 8.56 2.39
C VAL A 402 -6.40 7.42 2.02
N GLY A 403 -6.02 7.33 0.74
CA GLY A 403 -5.13 6.28 0.26
C GLY A 403 -3.76 6.34 0.94
N THR A 404 -3.28 7.54 1.24
CA THR A 404 -2.03 7.73 2.00
C THR A 404 -2.14 7.20 3.42
N ASN A 405 -3.25 7.45 4.11
CA ASN A 405 -3.48 6.91 5.46
C ASN A 405 -3.60 5.37 5.45
N ILE A 406 -4.26 4.80 4.43
CA ILE A 406 -4.31 3.36 4.22
C ILE A 406 -2.90 2.79 4.02
N LEU A 407 -2.08 3.43 3.17
CA LEU A 407 -0.69 3.05 2.93
C LEU A 407 0.14 3.06 4.23
N ILE A 408 0.02 4.13 5.03
CA ILE A 408 0.71 4.25 6.31
C ILE A 408 0.36 3.07 7.22
N MET A 409 -0.93 2.82 7.41
CA MET A 409 -1.40 1.78 8.33
C MET A 409 -1.06 0.37 7.84
N THR A 410 -1.18 0.11 6.55
CA THR A 410 -0.87 -1.19 5.94
C THR A 410 0.63 -1.52 5.92
N LEU A 411 1.51 -0.52 6.06
CA LEU A 411 2.96 -0.72 6.11
C LEU A 411 3.55 -0.62 7.52
N ALA A 412 3.20 0.44 8.28
CA ALA A 412 3.80 0.71 9.58
C ALA A 412 3.36 -0.29 10.66
N VAL A 413 2.09 -0.74 10.62
CA VAL A 413 1.56 -1.73 11.57
C VAL A 413 2.28 -3.08 11.44
N PRO A 414 2.34 -3.75 10.27
CA PRO A 414 3.06 -5.01 10.17
C PRO A 414 4.57 -4.85 10.42
N ALA A 415 5.21 -3.75 9.99
CA ALA A 415 6.62 -3.49 10.29
C ALA A 415 6.89 -3.37 11.80
N GLY A 416 6.04 -2.62 12.52
CA GLY A 416 6.15 -2.47 13.96
C GLY A 416 5.89 -3.79 14.69
N ALA A 417 4.82 -4.50 14.32
CA ALA A 417 4.45 -5.76 14.96
C ALA A 417 5.53 -6.84 14.76
N LEU A 418 6.12 -6.87 13.55
CA LEU A 418 7.27 -7.69 13.21
C LEU A 418 8.47 -7.37 14.11
N ALA A 419 8.83 -6.09 14.26
CA ALA A 419 9.95 -5.68 15.10
C ALA A 419 9.73 -6.04 16.58
N PHE A 420 8.52 -5.84 17.10
CA PHE A 420 8.16 -6.21 18.47
C PHE A 420 8.28 -7.73 18.70
N ARG A 421 7.64 -8.54 17.84
CA ARG A 421 7.66 -10.01 17.97
C ARG A 421 9.08 -10.58 17.85
N THR A 422 9.87 -10.06 16.92
CA THR A 422 11.28 -10.48 16.76
C THR A 422 12.10 -10.19 18.01
N ARG A 423 11.87 -9.04 18.68
CA ARG A 423 12.53 -8.73 19.96
C ARG A 423 12.12 -9.67 21.08
N GLN A 424 10.82 -10.02 21.17
CA GLN A 424 10.34 -10.97 22.18
C GLN A 424 11.06 -12.32 22.07
N LEU A 425 11.16 -12.88 20.85
CA LEU A 425 11.83 -14.15 20.60
C LEU A 425 13.32 -14.12 21.00
N ARG A 426 14.03 -13.02 20.69
CA ARG A 426 15.43 -12.84 21.10
C ARG A 426 15.63 -12.78 22.62
N CYS A 427 14.61 -12.38 23.38
CA CYS A 427 14.68 -12.34 24.83
C CYS A 427 14.41 -13.72 25.45
N THR A 428 13.53 -14.52 24.84
CA THR A 428 13.23 -15.89 25.29
C THR A 428 14.35 -16.88 25.00
N ASP A 429 15.12 -16.66 23.92
CA ASP A 429 16.21 -17.56 23.50
C ASP A 429 17.55 -17.34 24.23
N ARG A 430 17.63 -16.39 25.19
CA ARG A 430 18.86 -16.17 25.97
C ARG A 430 19.01 -17.24 27.06
N PRO A 431 20.14 -17.98 27.13
CA PRO A 431 20.40 -18.92 28.22
C PRO A 431 20.41 -18.17 29.56
N GLY A 432 19.49 -18.53 30.45
CA GLY A 432 19.26 -17.89 31.75
C GLY A 432 17.94 -17.12 31.89
N ALA A 433 17.15 -16.93 30.82
CA ALA A 433 15.80 -16.39 30.93
C ALA A 433 14.89 -17.40 31.66
N LYS A 434 14.46 -17.07 32.89
CA LYS A 434 13.48 -17.87 33.63
C LYS A 434 12.24 -18.09 32.76
N LYS A 435 11.92 -19.36 32.47
CA LYS A 435 10.62 -19.79 31.94
C LYS A 435 9.55 -19.43 32.97
N GLY A 436 8.92 -18.26 32.85
CA GLY A 436 7.76 -17.92 33.68
C GLY A 436 7.64 -16.44 34.00
N SER A 437 7.00 -15.69 33.10
CA SER A 437 6.01 -14.65 33.42
C SER A 437 5.49 -14.12 32.07
N VAL A 438 4.37 -14.68 31.64
CA VAL A 438 3.58 -14.23 30.48
C VAL A 438 2.90 -12.91 30.81
#